data_AF-A0A2V9B3Y1-F1
#
_entry.id   AF-A0A2V9B3Y1-F1
#
_cell.length_a   1.000
_cell.length_b   1.000
_cell.length_c   1.000
_cell.angle_alpha   90.00
_cell.angle_beta   90.00
_cell.angle_gamma   90.00
#
_symmetry.space_group_name_H-M   'P 1'
#
loop_
_entity.id
_entity.type
_entity.pdbx_description
1 polymer ?
#
loop_
_entity_poly.entity_id
_entity_poly.type
_entity_poly.pdbx_seq_one_letter_code
_entity_poly.pdbx_strand_id
1 'polypeptide(L)'
;MGTKFLALFRCFRAKRLLSIVCGSLLLSAATVAALIGGGVDDPNGVFQLEGNAVTDGSPFSANTDDWDKALGIVAGGHSIANTGVVADLTNTTADNEFTGGSSKDIYDVSKWQWNTSKPQGKDDIAHAYAAAYTLANGHTAIYFGLDRYDGSGDATAGFWFFQDGTVSLNNVKSGGADGGFNGTHKAGDFLIVSDFSTGGAVSTIEVFQWVGGDGAAGHLTNVTPLISTNATCDITTGNATLCAITNSTTQVAPWAFKDKSGSSSFLKGEFLEGGIDLNAIFGADVPCVTTFMAETRASNSATSTLSDFSPPHSFPLCGIAVTKSCPQGAINAAGTGFTYGYNGTVTNTGIGTVTNVVVTDNLPANATNKNPDPPTFTFASLAPHQCVRWPGGGDCNSPATQFAHFDSTTNGPLNSAHAVADTPSGVPVTADSDDDPNTAGNQPAMCPTVEITPMLTVTKSCGPTCLVSGGSGDVVKVNFTGQVCNSSTNVPLTNVTVTDVPAGTFVSGSNMIVSTTVGFTIGGSLAPNTCANLAGSYIPTSPLDANLGFEDHLHATATSPLGGTPPSQDSGQKDCPVCPLGNCAP
;
A
#
# COMPACT_ATOMS: atom_id res chain seq x y z
N MET A 1 91.59 -66.85 4.67
CA MET A 1 91.31 -67.85 5.72
C MET A 1 90.74 -67.10 6.92
N GLY A 2 89.51 -67.22 7.40
CA GLY A 2 88.31 -67.95 7.02
C GLY A 2 87.14 -67.51 7.93
N THR A 3 85.91 -67.97 7.63
CA THR A 3 84.68 -68.01 8.49
C THR A 3 84.02 -66.66 8.87
N LYS A 4 82.69 -66.45 9.01
CA LYS A 4 81.41 -67.21 9.08
C LYS A 4 80.29 -66.13 8.92
N PHE A 5 79.23 -66.31 8.12
CA PHE A 5 77.88 -66.85 8.42
C PHE A 5 77.05 -66.20 9.56
N LEU A 6 75.79 -65.84 9.19
CA LEU A 6 74.54 -65.61 9.96
C LEU A 6 74.36 -64.32 10.81
N ALA A 7 73.36 -63.48 10.46
CA ALA A 7 72.01 -63.47 11.07
C ALA A 7 71.21 -62.18 10.74
N LEU A 8 69.88 -62.33 10.67
CA LEU A 8 68.82 -61.35 10.41
C LEU A 8 68.86 -60.09 11.33
N PHE A 9 68.33 -58.94 10.85
CA PHE A 9 67.12 -58.25 11.34
C PHE A 9 67.01 -56.79 10.78
N ARG A 10 65.79 -56.46 10.30
CA ARG A 10 65.07 -55.16 10.31
C ARG A 10 65.64 -53.86 9.71
N CYS A 11 64.91 -53.42 8.66
CA CYS A 11 64.24 -52.12 8.46
C CYS A 11 64.97 -50.76 8.41
N PHE A 12 64.65 -50.04 7.31
CA PHE A 12 64.75 -48.59 7.05
C PHE A 12 66.18 -48.00 7.05
N ARG A 13 66.65 -47.33 6.00
CA ARG A 13 66.06 -46.15 5.37
C ARG A 13 66.76 -45.82 4.04
N ALA A 14 65.94 -45.36 3.10
CA ALA A 14 66.18 -44.22 2.21
C ALA A 14 67.56 -44.08 1.51
N LYS A 15 67.55 -44.27 0.18
CA LYS A 15 67.88 -43.25 -0.82
C LYS A 15 68.16 -43.95 -2.16
N ARG A 16 67.37 -43.63 -3.19
CA ARG A 16 67.73 -43.70 -4.62
C ARG A 16 66.58 -43.05 -5.39
N LEU A 17 66.77 -41.87 -5.98
CA LEU A 17 67.30 -41.69 -7.35
C LEU A 17 66.60 -42.61 -8.35
N LEU A 18 65.67 -42.05 -9.12
CA LEU A 18 65.51 -42.42 -10.53
C LEU A 18 64.89 -41.27 -11.33
N SER A 19 65.63 -40.86 -12.35
CA SER A 19 65.27 -39.93 -13.42
C SER A 19 64.23 -40.54 -14.38
N ILE A 20 63.77 -39.74 -15.36
CA ILE A 20 62.93 -40.05 -16.56
C ILE A 20 61.46 -39.68 -16.28
N VAL A 21 60.79 -38.68 -16.88
CA VAL A 21 60.75 -38.15 -18.27
C VAL A 21 60.52 -36.63 -18.23
N CYS A 22 61.30 -35.87 -19.00
CA CYS A 22 61.06 -34.45 -19.26
C CYS A 22 60.03 -34.32 -20.39
N GLY A 23 58.75 -34.24 -20.01
CA GLY A 23 57.64 -33.85 -20.86
C GLY A 23 56.88 -32.77 -20.10
N SER A 24 57.29 -31.52 -20.27
CA SER A 24 56.65 -30.34 -19.69
C SER A 24 55.27 -30.14 -20.33
N LEU A 25 54.28 -30.86 -19.82
CA LEU A 25 52.87 -30.54 -19.98
C LEU A 25 52.52 -29.49 -18.92
N LEU A 26 52.01 -28.36 -19.39
CA LEU A 26 51.51 -27.24 -18.61
C LEU A 26 50.69 -27.73 -17.41
N LEU A 27 51.16 -27.40 -16.19
CA LEU A 27 50.33 -27.46 -15.00
C LEU A 27 49.34 -26.29 -15.09
N SER A 28 48.28 -26.46 -15.89
CA SER A 28 47.06 -25.70 -15.68
C SER A 28 46.60 -26.03 -14.28
N ALA A 29 46.71 -25.06 -13.37
CA ALA A 29 45.95 -25.05 -12.13
C ALA A 29 44.49 -25.24 -12.54
N ALA A 30 43.98 -26.46 -12.39
CA ALA A 30 42.55 -26.70 -12.47
C ALA A 30 41.95 -25.89 -11.33
N THR A 31 41.29 -24.81 -11.72
CA THR A 31 40.29 -24.12 -10.92
C THR A 31 39.37 -25.18 -10.31
N VAL A 32 39.51 -25.44 -9.01
CA VAL A 32 38.34 -25.83 -8.23
C VAL A 32 37.57 -24.53 -8.08
N ALA A 33 36.75 -24.22 -9.09
CA ALA A 33 35.57 -23.43 -8.80
C ALA A 33 34.88 -24.19 -7.68
N ALA A 34 34.76 -23.56 -6.51
CA ALA A 34 33.80 -24.02 -5.51
C ALA A 34 32.49 -24.29 -6.27
N LEU A 35 31.86 -25.44 -6.00
CA LEU A 35 30.51 -25.69 -6.46
C LEU A 35 29.72 -24.43 -6.14
N ILE A 36 29.18 -23.78 -7.17
CA ILE A 36 28.29 -22.64 -6.99
C ILE A 36 27.04 -23.22 -6.32
N GLY A 37 27.05 -23.18 -4.99
CA GLY A 37 25.84 -23.27 -4.19
C GLY A 37 24.86 -22.22 -4.73
N GLY A 38 23.59 -22.59 -4.71
CA GLY A 38 22.49 -21.78 -5.22
C GLY A 38 21.14 -22.43 -5.01
N GLY A 39 21.11 -23.53 -4.24
CA GLY A 39 19.89 -24.12 -3.72
C GLY A 39 19.38 -23.34 -2.50
N VAL A 40 18.27 -23.79 -1.96
CA VAL A 40 17.67 -23.22 -0.75
C VAL A 40 18.53 -23.42 0.49
N ASP A 41 19.45 -24.40 0.46
CA ASP A 41 20.40 -24.74 1.53
C ASP A 41 21.81 -24.19 1.29
N ASP A 42 22.01 -23.28 0.34
CA ASP A 42 23.32 -22.65 0.11
C ASP A 42 23.76 -21.82 1.33
N PRO A 43 24.89 -22.14 1.99
CA PRO A 43 25.38 -21.36 3.12
C PRO A 43 25.79 -19.93 2.74
N ASN A 44 25.99 -19.64 1.45
CA ASN A 44 26.22 -18.28 0.94
C ASN A 44 24.94 -17.63 0.38
N GLY A 45 23.81 -18.33 0.49
CA GLY A 45 22.51 -17.92 -0.01
C GLY A 45 21.81 -16.93 0.93
N VAL A 46 20.50 -17.11 1.08
CA VAL A 46 19.62 -16.17 1.80
C VAL A 46 19.20 -16.66 3.18
N PHE A 47 19.27 -17.97 3.43
CA PHE A 47 18.71 -18.58 4.65
C PHE A 47 19.60 -19.71 5.17
N GLN A 48 19.55 -19.94 6.47
CA GLN A 48 20.31 -20.97 7.18
C GLN A 48 19.41 -22.20 7.42
N LEU A 49 19.78 -23.37 6.87
CA LEU A 49 19.04 -24.64 7.00
C LEU A 49 19.89 -25.74 7.66
N GLU A 50 20.12 -25.61 8.96
CA GLU A 50 21.04 -26.45 9.76
C GLU A 50 20.39 -27.08 11.00
N GLY A 51 19.09 -26.93 11.15
CA GLY A 51 18.30 -27.48 12.25
C GLY A 51 18.39 -26.63 13.51
N ASN A 52 18.41 -25.30 13.39
CA ASN A 52 18.27 -24.35 14.49
C ASN A 52 17.48 -23.09 14.04
N ALA A 53 17.28 -22.11 14.93
CA ALA A 53 16.41 -20.96 14.67
C ALA A 53 17.09 -19.61 14.93
N VAL A 54 18.40 -19.61 15.21
CA VAL A 54 19.18 -18.45 15.63
C VAL A 54 20.29 -18.19 14.63
N THR A 55 20.30 -16.98 14.07
CA THR A 55 21.25 -16.63 13.02
C THR A 55 22.71 -16.80 13.46
N ASP A 56 23.41 -17.69 12.78
CA ASP A 56 24.81 -18.01 12.98
C ASP A 56 25.74 -17.26 12.02
N GLY A 57 27.01 -17.17 12.42
CA GLY A 57 28.07 -16.55 11.62
C GLY A 57 28.65 -17.52 10.59
N SER A 58 29.57 -18.39 11.01
CA SER A 58 30.23 -19.38 10.13
C SER A 58 29.52 -20.73 10.25
N PRO A 59 29.24 -21.46 9.15
CA PRO A 59 29.78 -21.29 7.79
C PRO A 59 29.03 -20.30 6.89
N PHE A 60 28.04 -19.59 7.42
CA PHE A 60 27.15 -18.73 6.67
C PHE A 60 27.73 -17.35 6.32
N SER A 61 27.06 -16.63 5.42
CA SER A 61 27.45 -15.27 5.06
C SER A 61 26.80 -14.22 5.98
N ALA A 62 27.30 -12.98 5.98
CA ALA A 62 26.73 -11.93 6.83
C ALA A 62 25.27 -11.55 6.51
N ASN A 63 24.79 -11.94 5.32
CA ASN A 63 23.45 -11.59 4.80
C ASN A 63 22.51 -12.80 4.71
N THR A 64 22.86 -13.92 5.36
CA THR A 64 21.92 -15.03 5.56
C THR A 64 21.12 -14.79 6.84
N ASP A 65 19.84 -15.14 6.78
CA ASP A 65 18.97 -15.13 7.94
C ASP A 65 18.71 -16.55 8.45
N ASP A 66 18.50 -16.68 9.75
CA ASP A 66 17.73 -17.79 10.33
C ASP A 66 16.38 -17.23 10.81
N TRP A 67 15.51 -18.06 11.39
CA TRP A 67 14.16 -17.72 11.80
C TRP A 67 14.07 -16.50 12.71
N ASP A 68 15.04 -16.28 13.60
CA ASP A 68 15.07 -15.10 14.46
C ASP A 68 15.09 -13.78 13.67
N LYS A 69 15.88 -13.68 12.59
CA LYS A 69 15.89 -12.52 11.70
C LYS A 69 14.76 -12.56 10.68
N ALA A 70 14.50 -13.72 10.08
CA ALA A 70 13.52 -13.89 9.02
C ALA A 70 12.10 -13.52 9.46
N LEU A 71 11.77 -13.79 10.72
CA LEU A 71 10.47 -13.49 11.35
C LEU A 71 10.48 -12.16 12.13
N GLY A 72 11.57 -11.40 12.08
CA GLY A 72 11.69 -10.09 12.73
C GLY A 72 11.79 -10.13 14.26
N ILE A 73 12.13 -11.27 14.85
CA ILE A 73 12.42 -11.39 16.30
C ILE A 73 13.68 -10.60 16.65
N VAL A 74 14.68 -10.65 15.76
CA VAL A 74 15.89 -9.85 15.78
C VAL A 74 15.92 -8.96 14.55
N ALA A 75 16.39 -7.72 14.71
CA ALA A 75 16.48 -6.77 13.60
C ALA A 75 17.51 -7.20 12.54
N GLY A 76 17.29 -6.76 11.30
CA GLY A 76 18.21 -6.98 10.18
C GLY A 76 17.91 -8.21 9.35
N GLY A 77 16.67 -8.71 9.38
CA GLY A 77 16.17 -9.69 8.42
C GLY A 77 15.93 -9.12 7.03
N HIS A 78 15.88 -10.02 6.05
CA HIS A 78 15.86 -9.78 4.62
C HIS A 78 14.71 -10.51 3.92
N SER A 79 13.81 -11.15 4.68
CA SER A 79 12.61 -11.80 4.12
C SER A 79 11.74 -10.78 3.39
N ILE A 80 11.22 -11.17 2.21
CA ILE A 80 10.33 -10.31 1.41
C ILE A 80 8.87 -10.43 1.87
N ALA A 81 8.53 -11.57 2.48
CA ALA A 81 7.29 -11.80 3.21
C ALA A 81 7.57 -12.83 4.31
N ASN A 82 6.87 -12.74 5.45
CA ASN A 82 6.93 -13.72 6.51
C ASN A 82 5.62 -13.75 7.31
N THR A 83 5.38 -14.85 8.00
CA THR A 83 4.21 -15.05 8.86
C THR A 83 4.40 -14.52 10.29
N GLY A 84 5.60 -14.09 10.65
CA GLY A 84 6.04 -14.11 12.05
C GLY A 84 5.95 -15.53 12.64
N VAL A 85 5.87 -15.62 13.97
CA VAL A 85 5.68 -16.90 14.69
C VAL A 85 4.18 -17.10 14.93
N VAL A 86 3.56 -18.06 14.23
CA VAL A 86 2.16 -18.40 14.39
C VAL A 86 2.04 -19.37 15.56
N ALA A 87 1.56 -18.89 16.71
CA ALA A 87 1.39 -19.70 17.90
C ALA A 87 0.12 -20.56 17.84
N ASP A 88 0.23 -21.75 18.39
CA ASP A 88 -0.87 -22.69 18.54
C ASP A 88 -1.02 -23.14 20.01
N LEU A 89 -2.19 -23.68 20.35
CA LEU A 89 -2.42 -24.17 21.71
C LEU A 89 -1.79 -25.56 21.86
N THR A 90 -1.15 -25.82 23.00
CA THR A 90 -0.54 -27.13 23.25
C THR A 90 -1.09 -27.81 24.49
N ASN A 91 -1.17 -29.15 24.46
CA ASN A 91 -1.44 -30.00 25.62
C ASN A 91 -2.75 -29.69 26.38
N THR A 92 -3.72 -29.07 25.71
CA THR A 92 -5.01 -28.64 26.27
C THR A 92 -6.17 -29.21 25.47
N THR A 93 -7.35 -29.35 26.08
CA THR A 93 -8.58 -29.79 25.38
C THR A 93 -9.32 -28.65 24.69
N ALA A 94 -8.80 -27.43 24.79
CA ALA A 94 -9.32 -26.25 24.11
C ALA A 94 -8.68 -26.04 22.73
N ASP A 95 -7.73 -26.90 22.39
CA ASP A 95 -6.98 -26.86 21.15
C ASP A 95 -7.80 -27.46 20.00
N ASN A 96 -7.50 -27.04 18.78
CA ASN A 96 -8.16 -27.40 17.56
C ASN A 96 -7.53 -28.63 16.89
N GLU A 97 -8.35 -29.63 16.58
CA GLU A 97 -7.89 -30.85 15.88
C GLU A 97 -8.84 -31.15 14.72
N PHE A 98 -8.29 -31.59 13.58
CA PHE A 98 -9.09 -32.05 12.45
C PHE A 98 -10.04 -33.18 12.85
N THR A 99 -11.26 -33.13 12.33
CA THR A 99 -12.28 -34.15 12.59
C THR A 99 -13.13 -34.42 11.35
N GLY A 100 -13.86 -35.53 11.34
CA GLY A 100 -14.75 -35.88 10.23
C GLY A 100 -14.03 -36.47 9.02
N GLY A 101 -14.72 -37.38 8.31
CA GLY A 101 -14.12 -38.13 7.19
C GLY A 101 -13.76 -37.28 5.96
N SER A 102 -14.28 -36.05 5.89
CA SER A 102 -14.03 -35.09 4.80
C SER A 102 -12.88 -34.13 5.09
N SER A 103 -12.23 -34.23 6.26
CA SER A 103 -11.02 -33.47 6.60
C SER A 103 -9.80 -34.26 6.15
N LYS A 104 -9.53 -34.19 4.85
CA LYS A 104 -8.35 -34.78 4.19
C LYS A 104 -7.88 -33.81 3.13
N ASP A 105 -6.59 -33.83 2.83
CA ASP A 105 -5.95 -32.94 1.84
C ASP A 105 -6.50 -33.09 0.42
N ILE A 106 -7.13 -34.23 0.11
CA ILE A 106 -7.80 -34.47 -1.18
C ILE A 106 -9.17 -33.79 -1.30
N TYR A 107 -9.71 -33.24 -0.21
CA TYR A 107 -10.97 -32.52 -0.21
C TYR A 107 -10.73 -31.02 -0.15
N ASP A 108 -11.63 -30.27 -0.78
CA ASP A 108 -11.63 -28.81 -0.72
C ASP A 108 -11.67 -28.31 0.73
N VAL A 109 -10.93 -27.23 1.03
CA VAL A 109 -10.87 -26.56 2.34
C VAL A 109 -12.27 -26.36 2.94
N SER A 110 -13.25 -25.97 2.12
CA SER A 110 -14.65 -25.77 2.55
C SER A 110 -15.34 -27.04 3.11
N LYS A 111 -14.73 -28.21 2.97
CA LYS A 111 -15.20 -29.49 3.52
C LYS A 111 -14.53 -29.89 4.82
N TRP A 112 -13.43 -29.24 5.17
CA TRP A 112 -12.70 -29.52 6.39
C TRP A 112 -13.50 -29.08 7.62
N GLN A 113 -13.32 -29.84 8.68
CA GLN A 113 -14.01 -29.73 9.95
C GLN A 113 -12.99 -29.88 11.07
N TRP A 114 -13.25 -29.21 12.19
CA TRP A 114 -12.39 -29.28 13.37
C TRP A 114 -13.22 -29.41 14.65
N ASN A 115 -12.60 -29.97 15.69
CA ASN A 115 -13.13 -30.07 17.04
C ASN A 115 -12.16 -29.47 18.05
N THR A 116 -12.69 -29.08 19.21
CA THR A 116 -11.83 -28.88 20.37
C THR A 116 -11.42 -30.24 20.93
N SER A 117 -10.11 -30.50 20.97
CA SER A 117 -9.50 -31.75 21.37
C SER A 117 -8.15 -31.49 22.03
N LYS A 118 -7.45 -32.56 22.39
CA LYS A 118 -6.08 -32.53 22.87
C LYS A 118 -5.26 -33.44 21.94
N PRO A 119 -4.56 -32.89 20.94
CA PRO A 119 -3.72 -33.66 20.04
C PRO A 119 -2.70 -34.53 20.78
N GLN A 120 -2.18 -35.56 20.09
CA GLN A 120 -1.10 -36.35 20.65
C GLN A 120 0.16 -35.49 20.74
N GLY A 121 0.86 -35.50 21.86
CA GLY A 121 1.97 -34.56 22.07
C GLY A 121 3.03 -34.52 20.96
N LYS A 122 3.28 -35.64 20.27
CA LYS A 122 4.26 -35.69 19.17
C LYS A 122 3.77 -35.07 17.85
N ASP A 123 2.45 -34.87 17.75
CA ASP A 123 1.73 -34.31 16.63
C ASP A 123 1.06 -32.96 17.02
N ASP A 124 1.34 -32.47 18.23
CA ASP A 124 0.78 -31.24 18.84
C ASP A 124 1.73 -30.07 18.51
N ILE A 125 1.29 -29.19 17.62
CA ILE A 125 2.06 -28.05 17.09
C ILE A 125 2.10 -26.97 18.17
N ALA A 126 3.29 -26.45 18.44
CA ALA A 126 3.45 -25.28 19.32
C ALA A 126 3.50 -23.98 18.50
N HIS A 127 4.25 -23.99 17.40
CA HIS A 127 4.27 -22.87 16.47
C HIS A 127 4.51 -23.34 15.03
N ALA A 128 4.05 -22.53 14.08
CA ALA A 128 4.34 -22.68 12.66
C ALA A 128 4.81 -21.36 12.05
N TYR A 129 5.59 -21.44 10.97
CA TYR A 129 6.14 -20.24 10.33
C TYR A 129 6.57 -20.48 8.88
N ALA A 130 6.53 -19.41 8.10
CA ALA A 130 7.07 -19.36 6.75
C ALA A 130 7.68 -18.00 6.43
N ALA A 131 8.69 -18.00 5.55
CA ALA A 131 9.35 -16.82 5.05
C ALA A 131 9.71 -16.98 3.57
N ALA A 132 9.52 -15.93 2.78
CA ALA A 132 9.86 -15.92 1.36
C ALA A 132 11.11 -15.09 1.09
N TYR A 133 11.88 -15.50 0.08
CA TYR A 133 13.10 -14.84 -0.36
C TYR A 133 13.27 -14.90 -1.87
N THR A 134 14.02 -13.94 -2.41
CA THR A 134 14.56 -14.02 -3.77
C THR A 134 15.96 -14.63 -3.71
N LEU A 135 16.15 -15.80 -4.32
CA LEU A 135 17.43 -16.46 -4.43
C LEU A 135 18.38 -15.69 -5.37
N ALA A 136 19.68 -15.94 -5.28
CA ALA A 136 20.70 -15.27 -6.10
C ALA A 136 20.52 -15.45 -7.62
N ASN A 137 19.83 -16.51 -8.04
CA ASN A 137 19.46 -16.79 -9.42
C ASN A 137 18.18 -16.05 -9.89
N GLY A 138 17.56 -15.25 -9.02
CA GLY A 138 16.30 -14.54 -9.29
C GLY A 138 15.03 -15.38 -9.07
N HIS A 139 15.16 -16.63 -8.63
CA HIS A 139 14.03 -17.47 -8.27
C HIS A 139 13.42 -17.06 -6.93
N THR A 140 12.19 -17.49 -6.71
CA THR A 140 11.48 -17.36 -5.44
C THR A 140 11.65 -18.62 -4.62
N ALA A 141 12.13 -18.48 -3.39
CA ALA A 141 12.12 -19.54 -2.40
C ALA A 141 11.11 -19.26 -1.29
N ILE A 142 10.49 -20.32 -0.77
CA ILE A 142 9.82 -20.31 0.52
C ILE A 142 10.61 -21.21 1.48
N TYR A 143 10.85 -20.69 2.66
CA TYR A 143 11.26 -21.44 3.84
C TYR A 143 10.05 -21.65 4.71
N PHE A 144 9.93 -22.83 5.30
CA PHE A 144 8.79 -23.25 6.10
C PHE A 144 9.28 -24.05 7.30
N GLY A 145 8.53 -24.02 8.39
CA GLY A 145 8.86 -24.82 9.56
C GLY A 145 7.77 -24.81 10.61
N LEU A 146 7.95 -25.70 11.58
CA LEU A 146 7.15 -25.77 12.78
C LEU A 146 7.99 -26.28 13.95
N ASP A 147 7.56 -25.93 15.16
CA ASP A 147 7.98 -26.62 16.37
C ASP A 147 6.79 -27.28 17.06
N ARG A 148 7.06 -28.40 17.74
CA ARG A 148 6.05 -29.27 18.36
C ARG A 148 6.26 -29.45 19.86
N TYR A 149 5.19 -29.78 20.57
CA TYR A 149 5.16 -29.93 22.02
C TYR A 149 5.99 -31.11 22.56
N ASP A 150 6.20 -32.18 21.80
CA ASP A 150 6.96 -33.37 22.22
C ASP A 150 7.78 -33.99 21.07
N GLY A 151 9.09 -34.09 21.25
CA GLY A 151 9.98 -34.75 20.28
C GLY A 151 9.89 -36.29 20.23
N SER A 152 8.96 -36.91 20.98
CA SER A 152 8.91 -38.37 21.12
C SER A 152 8.41 -39.11 19.87
N GLY A 153 9.37 -39.68 19.14
CA GLY A 153 9.13 -40.52 17.97
C GLY A 153 9.01 -39.75 16.65
N ASP A 154 8.80 -40.54 15.61
CA ASP A 154 8.67 -40.03 14.24
C ASP A 154 7.31 -39.36 14.03
N ALA A 155 7.29 -38.34 13.18
CA ALA A 155 6.11 -37.58 12.83
C ALA A 155 6.12 -37.17 11.36
N THR A 156 4.96 -36.75 10.89
CA THR A 156 4.78 -36.17 9.57
C THR A 156 4.13 -34.80 9.72
N ALA A 157 4.73 -33.80 9.08
CA ALA A 157 4.20 -32.44 9.00
C ALA A 157 3.75 -32.12 7.57
N GLY A 158 2.69 -31.32 7.45
CA GLY A 158 2.20 -30.73 6.21
C GLY A 158 2.25 -29.21 6.28
N PHE A 159 2.53 -28.55 5.16
CA PHE A 159 2.56 -27.10 5.02
C PHE A 159 1.78 -26.69 3.79
N TRP A 160 0.61 -26.09 4.00
CA TRP A 160 -0.27 -25.60 2.97
C TRP A 160 0.02 -24.12 2.65
N PHE A 161 0.04 -23.84 1.35
CA PHE A 161 0.15 -22.49 0.78
C PHE A 161 -1.03 -22.26 -0.17
N PHE A 162 -1.96 -21.40 0.25
CA PHE A 162 -3.20 -21.13 -0.46
C PHE A 162 -3.14 -19.79 -1.18
N GLN A 163 -3.72 -19.72 -2.37
CA GLN A 163 -3.97 -18.46 -3.07
C GLN A 163 -5.21 -17.74 -2.57
N ASP A 164 -6.16 -18.46 -1.95
CA ASP A 164 -7.39 -17.89 -1.39
C ASP A 164 -7.12 -17.24 -0.01
N GLY A 165 -7.15 -15.91 0.03
CA GLY A 165 -6.94 -15.12 1.25
C GLY A 165 -8.10 -15.20 2.25
N THR A 166 -9.19 -15.90 1.90
CA THR A 166 -10.35 -16.09 2.78
C THR A 166 -10.31 -17.42 3.55
N VAL A 167 -9.25 -18.23 3.36
CA VAL A 167 -9.03 -19.44 4.14
C VAL A 167 -8.89 -19.07 5.62
N SER A 168 -9.87 -19.48 6.41
CA SER A 168 -9.95 -19.17 7.84
C SER A 168 -10.78 -20.23 8.56
N LEU A 169 -10.65 -20.29 9.88
CA LEU A 169 -11.62 -21.04 10.68
C LEU A 169 -12.98 -20.34 10.70
N ASN A 170 -14.04 -21.14 10.80
CA ASN A 170 -15.38 -20.70 11.14
C ASN A 170 -15.99 -21.61 12.19
N ASN A 171 -16.98 -21.10 12.93
CA ASN A 171 -17.66 -21.81 14.00
C ASN A 171 -18.97 -22.48 13.52
N VAL A 172 -19.07 -22.83 12.23
CA VAL A 172 -20.25 -23.46 11.65
C VAL A 172 -20.21 -24.96 11.94
N LYS A 173 -20.99 -25.39 12.93
CA LYS A 173 -21.09 -26.80 13.33
C LYS A 173 -21.72 -27.66 12.24
N SER A 174 -21.10 -28.79 11.93
CA SER A 174 -21.61 -29.78 10.97
C SER A 174 -21.09 -31.17 11.30
N GLY A 175 -21.91 -32.22 11.13
CA GLY A 175 -21.46 -33.61 11.28
C GLY A 175 -20.95 -34.00 12.69
N GLY A 176 -21.25 -33.23 13.73
CA GLY A 176 -20.71 -33.41 15.08
C GLY A 176 -19.41 -32.65 15.35
N ALA A 177 -18.95 -31.84 14.39
CA ALA A 177 -17.81 -30.94 14.53
C ALA A 177 -18.18 -29.65 15.29
N ASP A 178 -17.19 -29.03 15.95
CA ASP A 178 -17.31 -27.72 16.60
C ASP A 178 -17.24 -26.55 15.62
N GLY A 179 -16.60 -26.75 14.47
CA GLY A 179 -16.55 -25.77 13.38
C GLY A 179 -16.05 -26.36 12.06
N GLY A 180 -15.82 -25.46 11.10
CA GLY A 180 -15.29 -25.78 9.79
C GLY A 180 -14.34 -24.71 9.28
N PHE A 181 -14.07 -24.73 7.99
CA PHE A 181 -13.19 -23.78 7.31
C PHE A 181 -13.94 -22.98 6.24
N ASN A 182 -13.55 -21.72 6.08
CA ASN A 182 -13.90 -20.87 4.94
C ASN A 182 -12.86 -21.00 3.83
N GLY A 183 -13.15 -20.42 2.68
CA GLY A 183 -12.26 -20.45 1.52
C GLY A 183 -12.37 -21.74 0.70
N THR A 184 -11.62 -21.77 -0.38
CA THR A 184 -11.59 -22.87 -1.35
C THR A 184 -10.18 -23.05 -1.91
N HIS A 185 -9.86 -24.26 -2.34
CA HIS A 185 -8.62 -24.44 -3.07
C HIS A 185 -8.67 -23.78 -4.45
N LYS A 186 -7.55 -23.22 -4.88
CA LYS A 186 -7.30 -22.76 -6.25
C LYS A 186 -6.29 -23.67 -6.93
N ALA A 187 -6.41 -23.82 -8.25
CA ALA A 187 -5.39 -24.55 -9.01
C ALA A 187 -4.04 -23.85 -8.82
N GLY A 188 -3.01 -24.58 -8.40
CA GLY A 188 -1.72 -24.00 -8.03
C GLY A 188 -1.48 -23.84 -6.52
N ASP A 189 -2.51 -24.01 -5.68
CA ASP A 189 -2.26 -24.22 -4.24
C ASP A 189 -1.38 -25.45 -4.07
N PHE A 190 -0.51 -25.46 -3.07
CA PHE A 190 0.39 -26.57 -2.86
C PHE A 190 0.59 -26.91 -1.39
N LEU A 191 0.86 -28.19 -1.16
CA LEU A 191 1.08 -28.82 0.12
C LEU A 191 2.47 -29.46 0.11
N ILE A 192 3.32 -29.07 1.05
CA ILE A 192 4.62 -29.72 1.29
C ILE A 192 4.45 -30.68 2.46
N VAL A 193 4.88 -31.92 2.31
CA VAL A 193 4.78 -32.97 3.33
C VAL A 193 6.15 -33.51 3.66
N SER A 194 6.51 -33.54 4.94
CA SER A 194 7.82 -33.97 5.43
C SER A 194 7.68 -35.07 6.49
N ASP A 195 8.27 -36.24 6.24
CA ASP A 195 8.41 -37.31 7.23
C ASP A 195 9.76 -37.21 7.93
N PHE A 196 9.74 -37.02 9.24
CA PHE A 196 10.95 -36.80 10.02
C PHE A 196 10.99 -37.63 11.30
N SER A 197 12.22 -37.89 11.74
CA SER A 197 12.49 -38.71 12.92
C SER A 197 13.07 -37.87 14.05
N THR A 198 12.94 -38.36 15.29
CA THR A 198 13.66 -37.79 16.43
C THR A 198 15.17 -37.80 16.19
N GLY A 199 15.70 -38.64 15.29
CA GLY A 199 17.12 -38.70 14.94
C GLY A 199 17.74 -37.43 14.36
N GLY A 200 16.93 -36.40 14.05
CA GLY A 200 17.37 -35.18 13.39
C GLY A 200 17.51 -35.34 11.88
N ALA A 201 16.78 -36.30 11.31
CA ALA A 201 16.82 -36.62 9.88
C ALA A 201 15.43 -36.61 9.29
N VAL A 202 15.33 -36.08 8.07
CA VAL A 202 14.13 -36.13 7.23
C VAL A 202 14.30 -37.27 6.23
N SER A 203 13.31 -38.16 6.21
CA SER A 203 13.32 -39.38 5.41
C SER A 203 12.71 -39.18 4.03
N THR A 204 11.63 -38.40 3.95
CA THR A 204 10.93 -38.05 2.70
C THR A 204 10.46 -36.61 2.75
N ILE A 205 10.45 -35.96 1.59
CA ILE A 205 9.72 -34.70 1.39
C ILE A 205 9.03 -34.72 0.03
N GLU A 206 7.74 -34.44 0.04
CA GLU A 206 6.88 -34.48 -1.14
C GLU A 206 6.13 -33.16 -1.28
N VAL A 207 5.90 -32.75 -2.52
CA VAL A 207 5.08 -31.59 -2.84
C VAL A 207 3.89 -32.05 -3.64
N PHE A 208 2.71 -31.66 -3.20
CA PHE A 208 1.46 -31.86 -3.91
C PHE A 208 0.95 -30.51 -4.40
N GLN A 209 0.45 -30.47 -5.62
CA GLN A 209 -0.26 -29.33 -6.17
C GLN A 209 -1.74 -29.67 -6.31
N TRP A 210 -2.60 -28.72 -5.96
CA TRP A 210 -4.01 -28.76 -6.30
C TRP A 210 -4.20 -28.43 -7.78
N VAL A 211 -4.72 -29.37 -8.57
CA VAL A 211 -4.84 -29.20 -10.04
C VAL A 211 -6.24 -28.77 -10.53
N GLY A 212 -7.13 -28.38 -9.61
CA GLY A 212 -8.42 -27.75 -9.91
C GLY A 212 -9.60 -28.71 -10.15
N GLY A 213 -10.81 -28.14 -10.06
CA GLY A 213 -12.12 -28.78 -10.19
C GLY A 213 -13.16 -28.12 -9.27
N ASP A 214 -14.33 -27.73 -9.77
CA ASP A 214 -15.34 -26.99 -8.98
C ASP A 214 -16.05 -27.90 -7.97
N GLY A 215 -15.88 -27.65 -6.66
CA GLY A 215 -16.81 -28.06 -5.60
C GLY A 215 -16.98 -29.56 -5.27
N ALA A 216 -16.33 -30.48 -5.98
CA ALA A 216 -16.23 -31.90 -5.63
C ALA A 216 -15.14 -32.72 -6.37
N ALA A 217 -14.44 -32.12 -7.35
CA ALA A 217 -13.60 -32.86 -8.31
C ALA A 217 -12.14 -32.38 -8.42
N GLY A 218 -11.70 -31.46 -7.55
CA GLY A 218 -10.28 -31.19 -7.39
C GLY A 218 -9.58 -32.37 -6.73
N HIS A 219 -8.33 -32.63 -7.12
CA HIS A 219 -7.48 -33.61 -6.45
C HIS A 219 -6.07 -33.07 -6.34
N LEU A 220 -5.36 -33.52 -5.31
CA LEU A 220 -3.92 -33.33 -5.21
C LEU A 220 -3.18 -34.23 -6.20
N THR A 221 -2.19 -33.65 -6.86
CA THR A 221 -1.24 -34.38 -7.70
C THR A 221 0.17 -34.10 -7.21
N ASN A 222 1.00 -35.13 -7.08
CA ASN A 222 2.41 -34.96 -6.77
C ASN A 222 3.10 -34.16 -7.88
N VAL A 223 3.91 -33.17 -7.50
CA VAL A 223 4.74 -32.39 -8.40
C VAL A 223 6.20 -32.59 -8.07
N THR A 224 7.05 -32.51 -9.10
CA THR A 224 8.50 -32.59 -8.93
C THR A 224 9.08 -31.23 -8.50
N PRO A 225 10.10 -31.19 -7.64
CA PRO A 225 10.93 -32.32 -7.18
C PRO A 225 10.26 -33.17 -6.08
N LEU A 226 10.36 -34.49 -6.24
CA LEU A 226 9.97 -35.48 -5.22
C LEU A 226 11.23 -36.11 -4.66
N ILE A 227 11.47 -36.03 -3.35
CA ILE A 227 12.62 -36.66 -2.71
C ILE A 227 12.12 -37.74 -1.75
N SER A 228 12.07 -38.97 -2.26
CA SER A 228 11.52 -40.13 -1.56
C SER A 228 12.52 -40.85 -0.64
N THR A 229 13.79 -40.39 -0.60
CA THR A 229 14.80 -40.88 0.36
C THR A 229 15.86 -39.80 0.65
N ASN A 230 16.26 -39.65 1.92
CA ASN A 230 17.37 -38.79 2.37
C ASN A 230 17.21 -37.32 1.96
N ALA A 231 16.05 -36.74 2.26
CA ALA A 231 15.68 -35.36 1.96
C ALA A 231 16.33 -34.30 2.88
N THR A 232 17.33 -34.70 3.67
CA THR A 232 17.96 -33.82 4.66
C THR A 232 18.76 -32.71 3.97
N CYS A 233 18.58 -31.46 4.40
CA CYS A 233 19.38 -30.34 3.90
C CYS A 233 20.87 -30.57 4.13
N ASP A 234 21.71 -30.20 3.16
CA ASP A 234 23.17 -30.34 3.25
C ASP A 234 23.86 -29.06 2.79
N ILE A 235 24.07 -28.17 3.77
CA ILE A 235 24.78 -26.90 3.60
C ILE A 235 26.20 -27.05 3.05
N THR A 236 26.79 -28.25 3.09
CA THR A 236 28.11 -28.50 2.47
C THR A 236 28.02 -28.48 0.95
N THR A 237 26.89 -28.94 0.42
CA THR A 237 26.62 -28.98 -1.03
C THR A 237 25.86 -27.76 -1.51
N GLY A 238 24.91 -27.25 -0.71
CA GLY A 238 24.21 -25.99 -0.95
C GLY A 238 23.46 -25.91 -2.28
N ASN A 239 22.98 -27.03 -2.79
CA ASN A 239 22.42 -27.13 -4.14
C ASN A 239 21.02 -27.76 -4.18
N ALA A 240 20.36 -27.93 -3.03
CA ALA A 240 19.03 -28.52 -2.98
C ALA A 240 17.98 -27.52 -3.49
N THR A 241 17.06 -27.96 -4.35
CA THR A 241 15.86 -27.18 -4.72
C THR A 241 14.72 -27.37 -3.71
N LEU A 242 14.79 -28.45 -2.92
CA LEU A 242 13.84 -28.82 -1.89
C LEU A 242 14.62 -29.65 -0.86
N CYS A 243 14.52 -29.29 0.41
CA CYS A 243 15.03 -30.10 1.51
C CYS A 243 14.33 -29.71 2.81
N ALA A 244 14.46 -30.55 3.83
CA ALA A 244 14.09 -30.21 5.19
C ALA A 244 15.06 -30.84 6.18
N ILE A 245 15.14 -30.29 7.39
CA ILE A 245 15.99 -30.79 8.46
C ILE A 245 15.29 -30.64 9.81
N THR A 246 15.55 -31.58 10.72
CA THR A 246 15.05 -31.53 12.09
C THR A 246 16.23 -31.42 13.03
N ASN A 247 16.08 -30.67 14.12
CA ASN A 247 17.16 -30.51 15.08
C ASN A 247 17.58 -31.85 15.72
N SER A 248 18.86 -32.21 15.56
CA SER A 248 19.41 -33.47 16.08
C SER A 248 19.87 -33.40 17.55
N THR A 249 19.98 -32.17 18.08
CA THR A 249 20.37 -31.82 19.44
C THR A 249 19.46 -30.73 19.99
N THR A 250 19.55 -30.45 21.29
CA THR A 250 18.82 -29.32 21.88
C THR A 250 19.27 -27.99 21.26
N GLN A 251 18.32 -27.16 20.85
CA GLN A 251 18.56 -25.84 20.25
C GLN A 251 17.83 -24.73 21.00
N VAL A 252 18.34 -23.51 20.87
CA VAL A 252 17.72 -22.32 21.46
C VAL A 252 16.43 -21.99 20.70
N ALA A 253 15.35 -21.76 21.44
CA ALA A 253 14.14 -21.16 20.90
C ALA A 253 14.23 -19.63 21.05
N PRO A 254 14.19 -18.84 19.96
CA PRO A 254 14.24 -17.38 20.05
C PRO A 254 12.87 -16.76 20.39
N TRP A 255 11.80 -17.54 20.38
CA TRP A 255 10.46 -17.17 20.84
C TRP A 255 10.06 -17.92 22.13
N ALA A 256 8.90 -17.56 22.68
CA ALA A 256 8.37 -18.19 23.88
C ALA A 256 7.89 -19.63 23.58
N PHE A 257 8.76 -20.59 23.86
CA PHE A 257 8.49 -22.02 23.68
C PHE A 257 8.39 -22.76 25.02
N LYS A 258 7.58 -23.81 25.05
CA LYS A 258 7.53 -24.75 26.18
C LYS A 258 7.13 -26.15 25.73
N ASP A 259 8.05 -27.10 25.84
CA ASP A 259 7.78 -28.51 25.53
C ASP A 259 7.06 -29.26 26.68
N LYS A 260 6.85 -30.56 26.46
CA LYS A 260 6.29 -31.50 27.44
C LYS A 260 7.12 -31.69 28.70
N SER A 261 8.45 -31.53 28.63
CA SER A 261 9.33 -31.63 29.79
C SER A 261 9.41 -30.32 30.59
N GLY A 262 8.90 -29.22 30.05
CA GLY A 262 8.99 -27.87 30.60
C GLY A 262 10.24 -27.10 30.18
N SER A 263 11.00 -27.60 29.21
CA SER A 263 12.10 -26.92 28.52
C SER A 263 11.59 -25.71 27.73
N SER A 264 12.36 -24.63 27.74
CA SER A 264 12.16 -23.44 26.89
C SER A 264 13.10 -23.43 25.68
N SER A 265 13.60 -24.60 25.31
CA SER A 265 14.52 -24.84 24.20
C SER A 265 13.99 -26.04 23.44
N PHE A 266 14.14 -26.05 22.12
CA PHE A 266 13.74 -27.18 21.29
C PHE A 266 14.62 -28.37 21.64
N LEU A 267 14.07 -29.37 22.30
CA LEU A 267 14.75 -30.64 22.49
C LEU A 267 14.84 -31.38 21.16
N LYS A 268 15.67 -32.42 21.14
CA LYS A 268 15.93 -33.22 19.95
C LYS A 268 14.62 -33.66 19.28
N GLY A 269 14.46 -33.34 18.00
CA GLY A 269 13.31 -33.74 17.20
C GLY A 269 12.09 -32.82 17.33
N GLU A 270 12.18 -31.67 18.01
CA GLU A 270 11.05 -30.76 18.24
C GLU A 270 10.94 -29.63 17.23
N PHE A 271 11.99 -29.36 16.48
CA PHE A 271 12.07 -28.25 15.52
C PHE A 271 12.34 -28.80 14.12
N LEU A 272 11.44 -28.52 13.19
CA LEU A 272 11.51 -28.87 11.78
C LEU A 272 11.55 -27.59 10.96
N GLU A 273 12.46 -27.54 10.00
CA GLU A 273 12.51 -26.50 8.99
C GLU A 273 12.82 -27.08 7.62
N GLY A 274 12.55 -26.31 6.58
CA GLY A 274 12.90 -26.66 5.21
C GLY A 274 12.77 -25.48 4.27
N GLY A 275 13.22 -25.71 3.04
CA GLY A 275 13.17 -24.72 1.97
C GLY A 275 12.73 -25.34 0.67
N ILE A 276 12.11 -24.53 -0.18
CA ILE A 276 11.71 -24.90 -1.53
C ILE A 276 11.92 -23.75 -2.53
N ASP A 277 12.52 -24.05 -3.67
CA ASP A 277 12.56 -23.17 -4.83
C ASP A 277 11.25 -23.35 -5.63
N LEU A 278 10.37 -22.35 -5.59
CA LEU A 278 9.06 -22.42 -6.26
C LEU A 278 9.18 -22.44 -7.77
N ASN A 279 10.21 -21.81 -8.33
CA ASN A 279 10.44 -21.83 -9.78
C ASN A 279 10.85 -23.23 -10.26
N ALA A 280 11.37 -24.09 -9.39
CA ALA A 280 11.62 -25.50 -9.71
C ALA A 280 10.34 -26.31 -9.93
N ILE A 281 9.21 -25.88 -9.33
CA ILE A 281 7.89 -26.52 -9.49
C ILE A 281 7.08 -25.83 -10.59
N PHE A 282 6.99 -24.51 -10.51
CA PHE A 282 6.04 -23.72 -11.29
C PHE A 282 6.66 -23.02 -12.50
N GLY A 283 7.98 -23.13 -12.69
CA GLY A 283 8.68 -22.40 -13.74
C GLY A 283 8.55 -20.89 -13.54
N ALA A 284 8.09 -20.16 -14.56
CA ALA A 284 7.86 -18.73 -14.46
C ALA A 284 6.53 -18.36 -13.76
N ASP A 285 5.63 -19.33 -13.59
CA ASP A 285 4.23 -19.11 -13.20
C ASP A 285 4.01 -19.42 -11.71
N VAL A 286 4.87 -18.87 -10.84
CA VAL A 286 4.77 -19.04 -9.38
C VAL A 286 3.42 -18.53 -8.88
N PRO A 287 2.64 -19.35 -8.13
CA PRO A 287 1.31 -18.97 -7.67
C PRO A 287 1.36 -17.88 -6.61
N CYS A 288 0.33 -17.06 -6.58
CA CYS A 288 0.21 -15.98 -5.63
C CYS A 288 -0.39 -16.43 -4.31
N VAL A 289 0.48 -16.98 -3.46
CA VAL A 289 0.11 -17.39 -2.11
C VAL A 289 -0.30 -16.17 -1.29
N THR A 290 -1.36 -16.32 -0.52
CA THR A 290 -1.91 -15.32 0.40
C THR A 290 -2.09 -15.86 1.82
N THR A 291 -2.20 -17.17 1.98
CA THR A 291 -2.43 -17.81 3.28
C THR A 291 -1.50 -19.01 3.47
N PHE A 292 -0.93 -19.15 4.67
CA PHE A 292 -0.11 -20.28 5.12
C PHE A 292 -0.81 -21.03 6.25
N MET A 293 -0.64 -22.36 6.31
CA MET A 293 -1.11 -23.20 7.41
C MET A 293 -0.22 -24.44 7.53
N ALA A 294 0.18 -24.81 8.74
CA ALA A 294 0.82 -26.10 9.01
C ALA A 294 -0.16 -27.10 9.61
N GLU A 295 0.08 -28.39 9.37
CA GLU A 295 -0.68 -29.51 9.94
C GLU A 295 0.22 -30.67 10.35
N THR A 296 -0.30 -31.56 11.20
CA THR A 296 0.31 -32.87 11.48
C THR A 296 -0.59 -34.00 10.99
N ARG A 297 0.05 -35.12 10.62
CA ARG A 297 -0.62 -36.22 9.92
C ARG A 297 0.03 -37.57 10.20
N ALA A 298 -0.74 -38.63 10.02
CA ALA A 298 -0.28 -39.99 10.34
C ALA A 298 0.74 -40.59 9.35
N SER A 299 0.89 -40.02 8.15
CA SER A 299 1.81 -40.49 7.09
C SER A 299 1.94 -39.46 5.98
N ASN A 300 2.89 -39.64 5.05
CA ASN A 300 3.04 -38.77 3.89
C ASN A 300 1.93 -38.85 2.80
N SER A 301 1.01 -39.82 2.87
CA SER A 301 -0.08 -39.97 1.89
C SER A 301 -1.09 -38.81 1.92
N ALA A 302 -1.44 -38.22 0.77
CA ALA A 302 -2.50 -37.18 0.65
C ALA A 302 -3.89 -37.60 1.19
N THR A 303 -4.12 -38.88 1.46
CA THR A 303 -5.37 -39.40 2.04
C THR A 303 -5.24 -39.76 3.52
N SER A 304 -4.14 -39.37 4.16
CA SER A 304 -3.84 -39.65 5.57
C SER A 304 -4.93 -39.11 6.50
N THR A 305 -4.95 -39.63 7.72
CA THR A 305 -5.67 -38.96 8.81
C THR A 305 -4.83 -37.78 9.26
N LEU A 306 -5.48 -36.62 9.35
CA LEU A 306 -4.93 -35.37 9.87
C LEU A 306 -5.19 -35.31 11.38
N SER A 307 -4.31 -34.63 12.11
CA SER A 307 -4.44 -34.42 13.55
C SER A 307 -4.51 -32.92 13.83
N ASP A 308 -3.40 -32.32 14.25
CA ASP A 308 -3.35 -30.92 14.65
C ASP A 308 -3.10 -29.97 13.48
N PHE A 309 -3.40 -28.69 13.66
CA PHE A 309 -3.08 -27.65 12.70
C PHE A 309 -2.95 -26.27 13.35
N SER A 310 -1.96 -25.50 12.87
CA SER A 310 -1.86 -24.09 13.22
C SER A 310 -3.02 -23.30 12.58
N PRO A 311 -3.56 -22.25 13.20
CA PRO A 311 -4.55 -21.39 12.56
C PRO A 311 -4.06 -20.83 11.21
N PRO A 312 -4.90 -20.80 10.15
CA PRO A 312 -4.53 -20.16 8.89
C PRO A 312 -4.05 -18.71 9.10
N HIS A 313 -2.90 -18.38 8.50
CA HIS A 313 -2.23 -17.10 8.72
C HIS A 313 -1.91 -16.38 7.41
N SER A 314 -1.91 -15.05 7.45
CA SER A 314 -1.61 -14.21 6.29
C SER A 314 -0.16 -14.40 5.83
N PHE A 315 0.02 -14.68 4.54
CA PHE A 315 1.33 -14.83 3.89
C PHE A 315 1.28 -14.34 2.44
N PRO A 316 1.10 -13.02 2.20
CA PRO A 316 0.89 -12.45 0.88
C PRO A 316 2.21 -12.35 0.09
N LEU A 317 2.40 -13.25 -0.87
CA LEU A 317 3.53 -13.25 -1.81
C LEU A 317 3.31 -12.32 -3.01
N CYS A 318 2.06 -11.98 -3.29
CA CYS A 318 1.69 -11.07 -4.34
C CYS A 318 0.86 -9.92 -3.78
N GLY A 319 1.13 -8.72 -4.24
CA GLY A 319 0.43 -7.53 -3.81
C GLY A 319 0.78 -6.34 -4.67
N ILE A 320 -0.09 -5.34 -4.61
CA ILE A 320 0.18 -4.02 -5.12
C ILE A 320 -0.04 -3.01 -4.00
N ALA A 321 0.60 -1.85 -4.11
CA ALA A 321 0.33 -0.70 -3.27
C ALA A 321 0.11 0.52 -4.16
N VAL A 322 -0.78 1.41 -3.76
CA VAL A 322 -1.09 2.65 -4.49
C VAL A 322 -1.01 3.84 -3.54
N THR A 323 -0.28 4.87 -3.96
CA THR A 323 -0.19 6.13 -3.23
C THR A 323 -0.97 7.22 -3.92
N LYS A 324 -1.35 8.23 -3.14
CA LYS A 324 -2.07 9.40 -3.63
C LYS A 324 -1.43 10.69 -3.14
N SER A 325 -1.36 11.67 -4.04
CA SER A 325 -0.94 13.03 -3.72
C SER A 325 -1.79 14.05 -4.47
N CYS A 326 -2.09 15.16 -3.79
CA CYS A 326 -2.84 16.28 -4.35
C CYS A 326 -2.13 17.60 -3.98
N PRO A 327 -0.95 17.90 -4.54
CA PRO A 327 -0.14 19.02 -4.06
C PRO A 327 -0.52 20.38 -4.68
N GLN A 328 -1.35 20.40 -5.72
CA GLN A 328 -1.69 21.62 -6.46
C GLN A 328 -3.15 22.00 -6.21
N GLY A 329 -3.39 23.28 -5.91
CA GLY A 329 -4.72 23.87 -5.83
C GLY A 329 -4.73 25.30 -6.32
N ALA A 330 -5.72 25.66 -7.12
CA ALA A 330 -5.95 27.01 -7.61
C ALA A 330 -7.44 27.27 -7.80
N ILE A 331 -7.84 28.54 -7.93
CA ILE A 331 -9.18 28.90 -8.38
C ILE A 331 -9.31 28.48 -9.85
N ASN A 332 -10.44 27.84 -10.20
CA ASN A 332 -10.66 27.39 -11.57
C ASN A 332 -10.84 28.58 -12.53
N ALA A 333 -10.68 28.33 -13.83
CA ALA A 333 -10.76 29.40 -14.85
C ALA A 333 -12.12 30.13 -14.88
N ALA A 334 -13.20 29.47 -14.45
CA ALA A 334 -14.54 30.07 -14.36
C ALA A 334 -14.71 30.96 -13.10
N GLY A 335 -13.82 30.85 -12.12
CA GLY A 335 -13.91 31.56 -10.83
C GLY A 335 -15.09 31.12 -9.95
N THR A 336 -15.61 29.90 -10.17
CA THR A 336 -16.78 29.34 -9.47
C THR A 336 -16.46 28.09 -8.65
N GLY A 337 -15.23 27.59 -8.75
CA GLY A 337 -14.70 26.52 -7.92
C GLY A 337 -13.18 26.52 -7.89
N PHE A 338 -12.62 25.36 -7.58
CA PHE A 338 -11.18 25.12 -7.46
C PHE A 338 -10.77 24.04 -8.46
N THR A 339 -9.58 24.17 -9.02
CA THR A 339 -8.93 23.12 -9.82
C THR A 339 -7.77 22.56 -9.00
N TYR A 340 -7.71 21.23 -8.89
CA TYR A 340 -6.64 20.53 -8.20
C TYR A 340 -5.87 19.63 -9.15
N GLY A 341 -4.55 19.62 -8.99
CA GLY A 341 -3.64 18.71 -9.68
C GLY A 341 -3.21 17.59 -8.76
N TYR A 342 -3.28 16.35 -9.25
CA TYR A 342 -3.02 15.15 -8.49
C TYR A 342 -2.14 14.17 -9.23
N ASN A 343 -1.46 13.31 -8.47
CA ASN A 343 -0.68 12.19 -8.96
C ASN A 343 -0.54 11.12 -7.88
N GLY A 344 0.27 10.10 -8.16
CA GLY A 344 0.64 9.09 -7.18
C GLY A 344 1.59 8.06 -7.78
N THR A 345 1.77 6.96 -7.06
CA THR A 345 2.51 5.79 -7.53
C THR A 345 1.67 4.53 -7.40
N VAL A 346 1.97 3.54 -8.23
CA VAL A 346 1.55 2.15 -8.03
C VAL A 346 2.80 1.27 -8.04
N THR A 347 2.90 0.40 -7.05
CA THR A 347 4.05 -0.45 -6.80
C THR A 347 3.59 -1.89 -6.76
N ASN A 348 4.29 -2.78 -7.44
CA ASN A 348 4.17 -4.20 -7.19
C ASN A 348 4.94 -4.53 -5.92
N THR A 349 4.24 -4.80 -4.83
CA THR A 349 4.84 -5.19 -3.54
C THR A 349 5.08 -6.69 -3.45
N GLY A 350 4.60 -7.44 -4.43
CA GLY A 350 4.82 -8.88 -4.55
C GLY A 350 6.09 -9.27 -5.28
N ILE A 351 6.28 -10.58 -5.32
CA ILE A 351 7.49 -11.25 -5.84
C ILE A 351 7.31 -11.77 -7.27
N GLY A 352 6.06 -11.84 -7.74
CA GLY A 352 5.70 -12.19 -9.11
C GLY A 352 5.41 -10.94 -9.94
N THR A 353 5.59 -11.00 -11.26
CA THR A 353 5.19 -9.90 -12.14
C THR A 353 3.66 -9.81 -12.17
N VAL A 354 3.10 -8.65 -11.85
CA VAL A 354 1.68 -8.38 -12.03
C VAL A 354 1.43 -7.78 -13.40
N THR A 355 0.26 -8.05 -13.98
CA THR A 355 -0.16 -7.60 -15.31
C THR A 355 -1.48 -6.84 -15.22
N ASN A 356 -1.93 -6.22 -16.34
CA ASN A 356 -3.20 -5.48 -16.40
C ASN A 356 -3.37 -4.49 -15.24
N VAL A 357 -2.31 -3.75 -14.92
CA VAL A 357 -2.33 -2.82 -13.79
C VAL A 357 -3.19 -1.62 -14.18
N VAL A 358 -4.23 -1.37 -13.41
CA VAL A 358 -5.16 -0.26 -13.63
C VAL A 358 -5.28 0.54 -12.34
N VAL A 359 -4.96 1.84 -12.42
CA VAL A 359 -5.17 2.80 -11.32
C VAL A 359 -6.32 3.72 -11.70
N THR A 360 -7.34 3.82 -10.85
CA THR A 360 -8.47 4.73 -11.00
C THR A 360 -8.46 5.75 -9.87
N ASP A 361 -8.52 7.04 -10.21
CA ASP A 361 -8.72 8.11 -9.23
C ASP A 361 -10.19 8.17 -8.80
N ASN A 362 -10.40 8.14 -7.49
CA ASN A 362 -11.72 8.19 -6.88
C ASN A 362 -12.07 9.66 -6.64
N LEU A 363 -12.51 10.32 -7.72
CA LEU A 363 -12.84 11.75 -7.70
C LEU A 363 -13.71 12.11 -6.50
N PRO A 364 -13.42 13.22 -5.80
CA PRO A 364 -14.24 13.67 -4.68
C PRO A 364 -15.71 13.88 -5.09
N ALA A 365 -16.63 13.78 -4.13
CA ALA A 365 -18.05 14.00 -4.42
C ALA A 365 -18.29 15.36 -5.11
N ASN A 366 -19.04 15.34 -6.22
CA ASN A 366 -19.33 16.49 -7.08
C ASN A 366 -18.10 17.10 -7.81
N ALA A 367 -16.95 16.44 -7.80
CA ALA A 367 -15.83 16.84 -8.63
C ALA A 367 -16.08 16.48 -10.11
N THR A 368 -15.48 17.25 -11.01
CA THR A 368 -15.53 17.04 -12.46
C THR A 368 -14.12 16.76 -12.97
N ASN A 369 -13.94 15.62 -13.65
CA ASN A 369 -12.67 15.29 -14.31
C ASN A 369 -12.31 16.36 -15.35
N LYS A 370 -11.05 16.79 -15.37
CA LYS A 370 -10.52 17.75 -16.37
C LYS A 370 -9.53 17.12 -17.34
N ASN A 371 -9.26 15.84 -17.18
CA ASN A 371 -8.45 15.08 -18.13
C ASN A 371 -9.30 14.70 -19.36
N PRO A 372 -8.69 14.57 -20.56
CA PRO A 372 -9.40 14.16 -21.78
C PRO A 372 -10.05 12.77 -21.67
N ASP A 373 -9.37 11.87 -20.95
CA ASP A 373 -9.79 10.49 -20.75
C ASP A 373 -10.42 10.31 -19.35
N PRO A 374 -11.18 9.21 -19.11
CA PRO A 374 -11.60 8.82 -17.78
C PRO A 374 -10.42 8.84 -16.79
N PRO A 375 -10.66 9.03 -15.49
CA PRO A 375 -9.61 9.15 -14.48
C PRO A 375 -8.99 7.78 -14.14
N THR A 376 -8.67 6.99 -15.18
CA THR A 376 -8.18 5.63 -15.14
C THR A 376 -6.88 5.55 -15.96
N PHE A 377 -5.85 4.97 -15.38
CA PHE A 377 -4.49 4.90 -15.92
C PHE A 377 -4.06 3.44 -15.96
N THR A 378 -3.62 2.96 -17.13
CA THR A 378 -3.30 1.54 -17.34
C THR A 378 -1.82 1.33 -17.62
N PHE A 379 -1.27 0.24 -17.07
CA PHE A 379 0.11 -0.21 -17.29
C PHE A 379 0.10 -1.71 -17.60
N ALA A 380 0.90 -2.13 -18.59
CA ALA A 380 0.87 -3.51 -19.08
C ALA A 380 1.29 -4.52 -18.00
N SER A 381 2.37 -4.21 -17.29
CA SER A 381 2.88 -5.03 -16.20
C SER A 381 3.81 -4.25 -15.27
N LEU A 382 4.00 -4.78 -14.06
CA LEU A 382 5.02 -4.35 -13.11
C LEU A 382 5.78 -5.59 -12.65
N ALA A 383 7.09 -5.62 -12.93
CA ALA A 383 7.95 -6.67 -12.38
C ALA A 383 8.03 -6.56 -10.84
N PRO A 384 8.57 -7.57 -10.15
CA PRO A 384 8.66 -7.55 -8.69
C PRO A 384 9.35 -6.28 -8.18
N HIS A 385 8.77 -5.66 -7.15
CA HIS A 385 9.22 -4.39 -6.56
C HIS A 385 9.31 -3.19 -7.52
N GLN A 386 8.80 -3.30 -8.75
CA GLN A 386 8.75 -2.17 -9.68
C GLN A 386 7.67 -1.19 -9.24
N CYS A 387 7.99 0.09 -9.43
CA CYS A 387 7.14 1.21 -9.08
C CYS A 387 7.03 2.17 -10.27
N VAL A 388 5.80 2.56 -10.61
CA VAL A 388 5.52 3.57 -11.64
C VAL A 388 4.66 4.70 -11.07
N ARG A 389 4.89 5.91 -11.59
CA ARG A 389 4.08 7.10 -11.29
C ARG A 389 2.85 7.14 -12.19
N TRP A 390 1.71 7.49 -11.64
CA TRP A 390 0.51 7.81 -12.40
C TRP A 390 0.19 9.31 -12.27
N PRO A 391 -0.28 9.98 -13.34
CA PRO A 391 -0.76 9.42 -14.60
C PRO A 391 0.33 9.09 -15.65
N GLY A 392 1.58 9.52 -15.44
CA GLY A 392 2.58 9.59 -16.52
C GLY A 392 3.31 8.30 -16.92
N GLY A 393 3.24 7.23 -16.11
CA GLY A 393 3.90 5.94 -16.35
C GLY A 393 5.43 5.91 -16.19
N GLY A 394 6.04 7.00 -15.70
CA GLY A 394 7.49 7.03 -15.44
C GLY A 394 7.87 6.26 -14.17
N ASP A 395 9.12 5.77 -14.11
CA ASP A 395 9.70 5.17 -12.90
C ASP A 395 9.56 6.12 -11.69
N CYS A 396 9.28 5.56 -10.51
CA CYS A 396 9.21 6.30 -9.24
C CYS A 396 10.50 7.05 -8.87
N ASN A 397 11.66 6.70 -9.42
CA ASN A 397 12.91 7.42 -9.23
C ASN A 397 13.09 8.59 -10.22
N SER A 398 12.20 8.73 -11.21
CA SER A 398 12.25 9.83 -12.18
C SER A 398 11.85 11.15 -11.54
N PRO A 399 12.57 12.26 -11.83
CA PRO A 399 12.21 13.60 -11.36
C PRO A 399 10.99 14.19 -12.11
N ALA A 400 10.57 13.59 -13.23
CA ALA A 400 9.46 14.09 -14.02
C ALA A 400 8.11 13.70 -13.39
N THR A 401 7.43 14.67 -12.77
CA THR A 401 6.07 14.50 -12.24
C THR A 401 5.03 15.05 -13.20
N GLN A 402 4.15 14.20 -13.69
CA GLN A 402 2.95 14.60 -14.40
C GLN A 402 1.76 14.69 -13.43
N PHE A 403 0.77 15.52 -13.75
CA PHE A 403 -0.42 15.72 -12.94
C PHE A 403 -1.67 15.57 -13.80
N ALA A 404 -2.62 14.81 -13.29
CA ALA A 404 -3.99 14.80 -13.76
C ALA A 404 -4.80 15.81 -12.94
N HIS A 405 -5.93 16.29 -13.46
CA HIS A 405 -6.67 17.40 -12.85
C HIS A 405 -8.17 17.13 -12.69
N PHE A 406 -8.76 17.72 -11.64
CA PHE A 406 -10.21 17.81 -11.47
C PHE A 406 -10.63 19.19 -10.98
N ASP A 407 -11.85 19.59 -11.30
CA ASP A 407 -12.51 20.76 -10.71
C ASP A 407 -13.42 20.30 -9.55
N SER A 408 -13.48 21.08 -8.47
CA SER A 408 -14.37 20.84 -7.32
C SER A 408 -14.92 22.16 -6.79
N THR A 409 -16.13 22.12 -6.22
CA THR A 409 -16.71 23.26 -5.47
C THR A 409 -16.25 23.28 -4.01
N THR A 410 -15.64 22.21 -3.52
CA THR A 410 -15.11 22.10 -2.16
C THR A 410 -13.67 22.64 -2.10
N ASN A 411 -13.37 23.43 -1.07
CA ASN A 411 -12.02 23.94 -0.82
C ASN A 411 -11.24 22.95 0.07
N GLY A 412 -10.13 22.42 -0.42
CA GLY A 412 -9.36 21.35 0.24
C GLY A 412 -10.09 20.01 0.35
N PRO A 413 -10.62 19.42 -0.74
CA PRO A 413 -11.26 18.11 -0.68
C PRO A 413 -10.26 16.99 -0.38
N LEU A 414 -10.75 15.90 0.21
CA LEU A 414 -10.03 14.63 0.31
C LEU A 414 -10.14 13.87 -1.02
N ASN A 415 -9.03 13.33 -1.52
CA ASN A 415 -9.00 12.55 -2.75
C ASN A 415 -8.27 11.21 -2.54
N SER A 416 -8.77 10.14 -3.17
CA SER A 416 -8.23 8.78 -3.08
C SER A 416 -8.07 8.13 -4.46
N ALA A 417 -7.54 6.93 -4.49
CA ALA A 417 -7.35 6.13 -5.68
C ALA A 417 -7.51 4.64 -5.35
N HIS A 418 -7.91 3.88 -6.36
CA HIS A 418 -8.01 2.44 -6.33
C HIS A 418 -7.12 1.85 -7.42
N ALA A 419 -6.40 0.79 -7.11
CA ALA A 419 -5.58 0.06 -8.06
C ALA A 419 -5.99 -1.41 -8.09
N VAL A 420 -6.00 -1.98 -9.29
CA VAL A 420 -6.15 -3.42 -9.51
C VAL A 420 -5.02 -3.90 -10.42
N ALA A 421 -4.61 -5.14 -10.23
CA ALA A 421 -3.69 -5.83 -11.14
C ALA A 421 -3.98 -7.33 -11.12
N ASP A 422 -3.60 -8.03 -12.17
CA ASP A 422 -3.69 -9.48 -12.23
C ASP A 422 -2.35 -10.11 -11.88
N THR A 423 -2.39 -11.08 -10.98
CA THR A 423 -1.26 -11.96 -10.69
C THR A 423 -0.92 -12.86 -11.89
N PRO A 424 0.25 -13.53 -11.92
CA PRO A 424 0.57 -14.52 -12.96
C PRO A 424 -0.51 -15.60 -13.13
N SER A 425 -1.17 -15.99 -12.04
CA SER A 425 -2.26 -16.97 -12.01
C SER A 425 -3.62 -16.40 -12.42
N GLY A 426 -3.70 -15.12 -12.80
CA GLY A 426 -4.94 -14.44 -13.19
C GLY A 426 -5.88 -14.08 -12.04
N VAL A 427 -5.41 -14.19 -10.79
CA VAL A 427 -6.14 -13.73 -9.60
C VAL A 427 -5.95 -12.20 -9.46
N PRO A 428 -7.02 -11.40 -9.37
CA PRO A 428 -6.89 -9.96 -9.14
C PRO A 428 -6.35 -9.66 -7.74
N VAL A 429 -5.39 -8.73 -7.65
CA VAL A 429 -4.96 -8.06 -6.42
C VAL A 429 -5.39 -6.61 -6.47
N THR A 430 -5.77 -6.06 -5.32
CA THR A 430 -6.30 -4.70 -5.22
C THR A 430 -5.55 -3.91 -4.15
N ALA A 431 -5.47 -2.60 -4.33
CA ALA A 431 -5.01 -1.68 -3.31
C ALA A 431 -5.79 -0.37 -3.38
N ASP A 432 -6.08 0.19 -2.23
CA ASP A 432 -6.78 1.46 -2.10
C ASP A 432 -5.92 2.45 -1.33
N SER A 433 -5.91 3.71 -1.78
CA SER A 433 -5.38 4.83 -1.01
C SER A 433 -6.49 5.51 -0.20
N ASP A 434 -7.26 4.73 0.55
CA ASP A 434 -8.45 5.20 1.27
C ASP A 434 -8.22 5.27 2.79
N ASP A 435 -9.25 5.67 3.52
CA ASP A 435 -9.21 5.84 4.98
C ASP A 435 -9.07 4.50 5.74
N ASP A 436 -8.74 3.36 5.10
CA ASP A 436 -8.46 2.11 5.81
C ASP A 436 -7.22 2.28 6.72
N PRO A 437 -7.40 2.23 8.06
CA PRO A 437 -6.31 2.42 9.01
C PRO A 437 -5.31 1.25 9.03
N ASN A 438 -5.58 0.14 8.34
CA ASN A 438 -4.75 -1.07 8.42
C ASN A 438 -3.58 -1.10 7.43
N THR A 439 -3.48 -0.14 6.50
CA THR A 439 -2.41 -0.14 5.47
C THR A 439 -1.56 1.14 5.52
N ALA A 440 -0.51 1.13 6.35
CA ALA A 440 0.44 2.24 6.45
C ALA A 440 1.12 2.50 5.09
N GLY A 441 1.00 3.73 4.57
CA GLY A 441 1.56 4.14 3.27
C GLY A 441 0.55 4.32 2.13
N ASN A 442 -0.70 3.89 2.32
CA ASN A 442 -1.77 3.99 1.33
C ASN A 442 -2.93 4.88 1.83
N GLN A 443 -2.63 6.12 2.23
CA GLN A 443 -3.64 7.03 2.78
C GLN A 443 -4.17 7.99 1.70
N PRO A 444 -5.40 8.51 1.84
CA PRO A 444 -5.92 9.50 0.92
C PRO A 444 -5.17 10.82 1.07
N ALA A 445 -5.16 11.63 0.01
CA ALA A 445 -4.49 12.91 0.01
C ALA A 445 -5.49 14.04 0.25
N MET A 446 -5.26 14.84 1.30
CA MET A 446 -5.94 16.12 1.43
C MET A 446 -5.34 17.11 0.43
N CYS A 447 -6.17 17.66 -0.45
CA CYS A 447 -5.75 18.75 -1.32
C CYS A 447 -5.56 20.05 -0.52
N PRO A 448 -4.65 20.95 -0.93
CA PRO A 448 -4.41 22.20 -0.21
C PRO A 448 -5.66 23.08 -0.21
N THR A 449 -5.87 23.81 0.89
CA THR A 449 -6.87 24.88 0.90
C THR A 449 -6.35 26.07 0.08
N VAL A 450 -7.20 26.59 -0.80
CA VAL A 450 -6.91 27.76 -1.62
C VAL A 450 -7.43 29.00 -0.90
N GLU A 451 -6.55 29.96 -0.65
CA GLU A 451 -6.90 31.21 0.02
C GLU A 451 -7.79 32.08 -0.88
N ILE A 452 -8.88 32.62 -0.32
CA ILE A 452 -9.83 33.50 -1.02
C ILE A 452 -9.97 34.83 -0.27
N THR A 453 -9.71 35.95 -0.94
CA THR A 453 -9.73 37.29 -0.31
C THR A 453 -10.58 38.27 -1.13
N PRO A 454 -11.93 38.20 -1.04
CA PRO A 454 -12.79 39.14 -1.75
C PRO A 454 -12.63 40.56 -1.19
N MET A 455 -12.38 41.52 -2.09
CA MET A 455 -12.23 42.93 -1.74
C MET A 455 -12.93 43.79 -2.78
N LEU A 456 -13.68 44.78 -2.30
CA LEU A 456 -14.45 45.73 -3.09
C LEU A 456 -13.91 47.13 -2.78
N THR A 457 -13.98 48.05 -3.72
CA THR A 457 -13.78 49.49 -3.50
C THR A 457 -14.76 50.29 -4.34
N VAL A 458 -15.16 51.47 -3.87
CA VAL A 458 -16.04 52.37 -4.61
C VAL A 458 -15.55 53.80 -4.50
N THR A 459 -15.63 54.55 -5.59
CA THR A 459 -15.27 55.97 -5.66
C THR A 459 -16.40 56.76 -6.29
N LYS A 460 -16.55 58.01 -5.86
CA LYS A 460 -17.55 58.95 -6.37
C LYS A 460 -16.89 60.30 -6.63
N SER A 461 -17.33 60.95 -7.71
CA SER A 461 -17.01 62.34 -8.05
C SER A 461 -18.27 63.04 -8.54
N CYS A 462 -18.59 64.19 -7.94
CA CYS A 462 -19.66 65.05 -8.43
C CYS A 462 -19.18 65.85 -9.65
N GLY A 463 -20.00 65.90 -10.69
CA GLY A 463 -19.82 66.76 -11.85
C GLY A 463 -20.52 68.11 -11.67
N PRO A 464 -20.36 69.04 -12.64
CA PRO A 464 -20.98 70.36 -12.55
C PRO A 464 -22.52 70.26 -12.50
N THR A 465 -23.11 71.03 -11.58
CA THR A 465 -24.55 71.15 -11.42
C THR A 465 -25.14 72.08 -12.47
N CYS A 466 -26.25 71.69 -13.09
CA CYS A 466 -26.92 72.50 -14.11
C CYS A 466 -28.33 72.88 -13.63
N LEU A 467 -28.77 74.10 -13.94
CA LEU A 467 -30.19 74.47 -13.84
C LEU A 467 -30.93 73.81 -15.00
N VAL A 468 -31.99 73.06 -14.71
CA VAL A 468 -32.88 72.48 -15.70
C VAL A 468 -34.27 73.06 -15.51
N SER A 469 -34.89 73.53 -16.59
CA SER A 469 -36.25 74.06 -16.54
C SER A 469 -37.25 72.93 -16.26
N GLY A 470 -37.77 72.86 -15.04
CA GLY A 470 -38.93 72.03 -14.74
C GLY A 470 -40.21 72.79 -15.12
N GLY A 471 -41.25 72.09 -15.57
CA GLY A 471 -42.54 72.71 -15.92
C GLY A 471 -43.23 73.51 -14.80
N SER A 472 -42.65 73.54 -13.59
CA SER A 472 -43.09 74.29 -12.41
C SER A 472 -41.99 75.17 -11.77
N GLY A 473 -40.84 75.37 -12.43
CA GLY A 473 -39.70 76.17 -11.95
C GLY A 473 -38.33 75.55 -12.27
N ASP A 474 -37.25 76.34 -12.21
CA ASP A 474 -35.88 75.85 -12.41
C ASP A 474 -35.46 74.95 -11.24
N VAL A 475 -34.99 73.73 -11.55
CA VAL A 475 -34.47 72.77 -10.56
C VAL A 475 -32.98 72.54 -10.78
N VAL A 476 -32.25 72.26 -9.70
CA VAL A 476 -30.83 71.89 -9.79
C VAL A 476 -30.72 70.40 -10.12
N LYS A 477 -29.94 70.06 -11.13
CA LYS A 477 -29.56 68.67 -11.43
C LYS A 477 -28.09 68.48 -11.10
N VAL A 478 -27.81 67.52 -10.22
CA VAL A 478 -26.45 67.09 -9.89
C VAL A 478 -26.14 65.88 -10.76
N ASN A 479 -25.07 65.96 -11.56
CA ASN A 479 -24.53 64.81 -12.25
C ASN A 479 -23.39 64.24 -11.40
N PHE A 480 -23.23 62.93 -11.37
CA PHE A 480 -22.08 62.29 -10.75
C PHE A 480 -21.51 61.21 -11.65
N THR A 481 -20.24 60.94 -11.42
CA THR A 481 -19.52 59.78 -11.94
C THR A 481 -18.92 59.02 -10.77
N GLY A 482 -18.56 57.78 -11.00
CA GLY A 482 -17.84 56.99 -10.03
C GLY A 482 -17.32 55.72 -10.64
N GLN A 483 -16.72 54.91 -9.79
CA GLN A 483 -16.16 53.63 -10.19
C GLN A 483 -16.29 52.64 -9.04
N VAL A 484 -16.80 51.45 -9.33
CA VAL A 484 -16.77 50.30 -8.42
C VAL A 484 -15.75 49.31 -8.94
N CYS A 485 -14.82 48.90 -8.08
CA CYS A 485 -13.72 48.01 -8.45
C CYS A 485 -13.73 46.76 -7.59
N ASN A 486 -13.56 45.61 -8.23
CA ASN A 486 -13.14 44.40 -7.56
C ASN A 486 -11.63 44.53 -7.33
N SER A 487 -11.26 44.88 -6.10
CA SER A 487 -9.87 45.03 -5.68
C SER A 487 -9.28 43.74 -5.13
N SER A 488 -10.01 42.62 -5.20
CA SER A 488 -9.43 41.32 -4.88
C SER A 488 -8.35 40.94 -5.89
N THR A 489 -7.39 40.15 -5.42
CA THR A 489 -6.28 39.66 -6.24
C THR A 489 -6.67 38.43 -7.05
N ASN A 490 -7.62 37.61 -6.57
CA ASN A 490 -7.82 36.26 -7.08
C ASN A 490 -9.28 35.80 -7.23
N VAL A 491 -10.29 36.53 -6.74
CA VAL A 491 -11.70 36.07 -6.80
C VAL A 491 -12.61 37.01 -7.60
N PRO A 492 -13.48 36.51 -8.50
CA PRO A 492 -14.47 37.37 -9.12
C PRO A 492 -15.54 37.80 -8.11
N LEU A 493 -16.13 38.98 -8.34
CA LEU A 493 -17.29 39.45 -7.58
C LEU A 493 -18.53 39.41 -8.46
N THR A 494 -19.66 39.02 -7.90
CA THR A 494 -20.98 38.94 -8.53
C THR A 494 -21.98 39.71 -7.70
N ASN A 495 -23.18 39.93 -8.24
CA ASN A 495 -24.25 40.72 -7.59
C ASN A 495 -23.73 42.08 -7.10
N VAL A 496 -22.84 42.70 -7.89
CA VAL A 496 -22.27 44.00 -7.55
C VAL A 496 -23.37 45.03 -7.68
N THR A 497 -23.76 45.60 -6.54
CA THR A 497 -24.77 46.65 -6.47
C THR A 497 -24.10 47.91 -5.93
N VAL A 498 -24.39 49.03 -6.58
CA VAL A 498 -23.97 50.36 -6.13
C VAL A 498 -25.23 51.19 -5.96
N THR A 499 -25.38 51.76 -4.78
CA THR A 499 -26.52 52.59 -4.41
C THR A 499 -26.04 54.01 -4.25
N ASP A 500 -26.68 54.93 -4.96
CA ASP A 500 -26.49 56.37 -4.76
C ASP A 500 -27.30 56.84 -3.56
N VAL A 501 -26.61 57.46 -2.58
CA VAL A 501 -27.20 57.89 -1.31
C VAL A 501 -26.94 59.39 -1.14
N PRO A 502 -27.77 60.25 -1.76
CA PRO A 502 -27.68 61.69 -1.54
C PRO A 502 -27.96 62.01 -0.08
N ALA A 503 -27.09 62.78 0.57
CA ALA A 503 -27.23 63.11 1.99
C ALA A 503 -28.44 64.05 2.19
N GLY A 504 -29.55 63.49 2.66
CA GLY A 504 -30.60 64.25 3.34
C GLY A 504 -30.37 64.14 4.84
N THR A 505 -29.86 65.20 5.48
CA THR A 505 -29.62 65.21 6.92
C THR A 505 -30.92 64.98 7.68
N PHE A 506 -30.98 63.95 8.54
CA PHE A 506 -32.00 63.80 9.57
C PHE A 506 -31.93 65.03 10.50
N VAL A 507 -32.81 66.01 10.31
CA VAL A 507 -33.11 67.00 11.36
C VAL A 507 -34.28 66.42 12.14
N SER A 508 -34.07 66.07 13.41
CA SER A 508 -35.16 65.53 14.23
C SER A 508 -36.32 66.53 14.27
N GLY A 509 -37.48 66.14 13.74
CA GLY A 509 -38.73 66.88 13.94
C GLY A 509 -39.53 67.28 12.71
N SER A 510 -39.19 66.90 11.47
CA SER A 510 -40.09 67.08 10.32
C SER A 510 -39.82 66.05 9.22
N ASN A 511 -40.89 65.43 8.70
CA ASN A 511 -40.88 64.48 7.59
C ASN A 511 -40.07 65.02 6.39
N MET A 512 -38.99 64.34 6.02
CA MET A 512 -38.30 64.56 4.73
C MET A 512 -38.41 63.32 3.83
N ILE A 513 -38.83 63.56 2.60
CA ILE A 513 -39.01 62.58 1.53
C ILE A 513 -37.67 62.38 0.83
N VAL A 514 -37.14 61.16 0.91
CA VAL A 514 -35.95 60.69 0.17
C VAL A 514 -36.28 60.73 -1.33
N SER A 515 -35.65 61.66 -2.06
CA SER A 515 -35.85 61.79 -3.50
C SER A 515 -34.90 60.85 -4.25
N THR A 516 -35.43 59.66 -4.53
CA THR A 516 -34.93 58.60 -5.42
C THR A 516 -33.48 58.16 -5.22
N THR A 517 -33.30 57.16 -4.36
CA THR A 517 -32.17 56.23 -4.41
C THR A 517 -32.05 55.64 -5.81
N VAL A 518 -30.93 55.87 -6.51
CA VAL A 518 -30.65 55.25 -7.81
C VAL A 518 -29.75 54.04 -7.56
N GLY A 519 -30.30 52.84 -7.75
CA GLY A 519 -29.55 51.59 -7.71
C GLY A 519 -28.96 51.26 -9.07
N PHE A 520 -27.66 50.97 -9.10
CA PHE A 520 -26.97 50.42 -10.25
C PHE A 520 -26.61 48.97 -9.94
N THR A 521 -27.07 48.05 -10.79
CA THR A 521 -26.59 46.66 -10.76
C THR A 521 -25.63 46.49 -11.91
N ILE A 522 -24.39 46.09 -11.63
CA ILE A 522 -23.46 45.70 -12.69
C ILE A 522 -23.88 44.32 -13.17
N GLY A 523 -24.20 44.20 -14.47
CA GLY A 523 -24.56 42.92 -15.07
C GLY A 523 -23.34 41.99 -15.15
N GLY A 524 -23.49 40.76 -14.68
CA GLY A 524 -22.44 39.74 -14.72
C GLY A 524 -21.46 39.81 -13.53
N SER A 525 -20.25 39.28 -13.74
CA SER A 525 -19.19 39.25 -12.73
C SER A 525 -18.13 40.31 -13.00
N LEU A 526 -17.66 40.98 -11.96
CA LEU A 526 -16.49 41.85 -11.99
C LEU A 526 -15.24 41.02 -11.70
N ALA A 527 -14.38 40.81 -12.70
CA ALA A 527 -13.15 40.02 -12.57
C ALA A 527 -12.15 40.66 -11.57
N PRO A 528 -11.20 39.89 -11.00
CA PRO A 528 -10.17 40.44 -10.11
C PRO A 528 -9.44 41.64 -10.73
N ASN A 529 -9.19 42.67 -9.94
CA ASN A 529 -8.54 43.93 -10.34
C ASN A 529 -9.22 44.68 -11.51
N THR A 530 -10.52 44.47 -11.73
CA THR A 530 -11.28 45.19 -12.75
C THR A 530 -12.31 46.12 -12.13
N CYS A 531 -12.67 47.16 -12.89
CA CYS A 531 -13.57 48.21 -12.45
C CYS A 531 -14.71 48.42 -13.45
N ALA A 532 -15.88 48.77 -12.93
CA ALA A 532 -17.00 49.25 -13.70
C ALA A 532 -17.21 50.74 -13.42
N ASN A 533 -17.27 51.53 -14.50
CA ASN A 533 -17.60 52.95 -14.40
C ASN A 533 -19.12 53.11 -14.26
N LEU A 534 -19.51 54.08 -13.45
CA LEU A 534 -20.91 54.43 -13.23
C LEU A 534 -21.08 55.94 -13.38
N ALA A 535 -22.23 56.33 -13.93
CA ALA A 535 -22.60 57.71 -14.10
C ALA A 535 -24.11 57.83 -13.88
N GLY A 536 -24.52 58.91 -13.24
CA GLY A 536 -25.90 59.14 -12.90
C GLY A 536 -26.18 60.61 -12.65
N SER A 537 -27.44 60.89 -12.35
CA SER A 537 -27.86 62.23 -11.96
C SER A 537 -29.08 62.17 -11.07
N TYR A 538 -29.18 63.09 -10.13
CA TYR A 538 -30.34 63.23 -9.26
C TYR A 538 -30.75 64.71 -9.13
N ILE A 539 -31.99 64.93 -8.66
CA ILE A 539 -32.52 66.25 -8.33
C ILE A 539 -32.66 66.30 -6.81
N PRO A 540 -31.84 67.10 -6.10
CA PRO A 540 -31.92 67.23 -4.65
C PRO A 540 -33.22 67.92 -4.22
N THR A 541 -33.76 67.52 -3.07
CA THR A 541 -35.00 68.05 -2.48
C THR A 541 -34.79 68.85 -1.19
N SER A 542 -33.57 68.90 -0.65
CA SER A 542 -33.20 69.72 0.51
C SER A 542 -32.68 71.11 0.07
N PRO A 543 -32.82 72.15 0.91
CA PRO A 543 -32.33 73.49 0.59
C PRO A 543 -30.79 73.50 0.49
N LEU A 544 -30.26 74.17 -0.53
CA LEU A 544 -28.83 74.47 -0.65
C LEU A 544 -28.33 75.16 0.62
N ASP A 545 -27.22 74.68 1.18
CA ASP A 545 -26.33 75.59 1.89
C ASP A 545 -25.61 76.44 0.84
N ALA A 546 -25.83 77.75 0.88
CA ALA A 546 -25.28 78.73 -0.05
C ALA A 546 -23.73 78.75 -0.06
N ASN A 547 -23.07 78.14 0.93
CA ASN A 547 -21.62 78.08 1.03
C ASN A 547 -21.02 76.68 0.76
N LEU A 548 -21.82 75.58 0.74
CA LEU A 548 -21.28 74.21 0.79
C LEU A 548 -21.81 73.23 -0.28
N GLY A 549 -22.89 73.51 -1.00
CA GLY A 549 -23.45 72.57 -2.00
C GLY A 549 -24.19 71.37 -1.36
N PHE A 550 -24.16 70.19 -1.99
CA PHE A 550 -24.80 68.96 -1.50
C PHE A 550 -23.74 67.90 -1.13
N GLU A 551 -23.91 67.19 -0.03
CA GLU A 551 -23.10 65.99 0.25
C GLU A 551 -23.72 64.75 -0.39
N ASP A 552 -22.88 63.91 -0.98
CA ASP A 552 -23.34 62.69 -1.66
C ASP A 552 -22.28 61.59 -1.58
N HIS A 553 -22.71 60.33 -1.48
CA HIS A 553 -21.84 59.17 -1.41
C HIS A 553 -22.46 57.95 -2.10
N LEU A 554 -21.59 57.02 -2.51
CA LEU A 554 -22.00 55.73 -3.06
C LEU A 554 -21.76 54.64 -2.03
N HIS A 555 -22.75 53.78 -1.87
CA HIS A 555 -22.63 52.55 -1.11
C HIS A 555 -22.56 51.34 -2.05
N ALA A 556 -21.54 50.50 -1.94
CA ALA A 556 -21.38 49.33 -2.80
C ALA A 556 -21.34 48.03 -2.01
N THR A 557 -22.01 47.01 -2.54
CA THR A 557 -21.97 45.63 -2.02
C THR A 557 -21.74 44.64 -3.16
N ALA A 558 -21.20 43.46 -2.83
CA ALA A 558 -20.97 42.39 -3.77
C ALA A 558 -20.88 41.04 -3.05
N THR A 559 -20.91 39.93 -3.79
CA THR A 559 -20.70 38.57 -3.28
C THR A 559 -19.66 37.82 -4.11
N SER A 560 -18.86 36.95 -3.51
CA SER A 560 -17.99 36.02 -4.23
C SER A 560 -18.73 34.70 -4.51
N PRO A 561 -18.64 34.14 -5.74
CA PRO A 561 -19.16 32.80 -6.04
C PRO A 561 -18.53 31.68 -5.21
N LEU A 562 -17.31 31.90 -4.69
CA LEU A 562 -16.53 30.93 -3.90
C LEU A 562 -16.78 31.03 -2.39
N GLY A 563 -17.76 31.85 -1.98
CA GLY A 563 -17.98 32.22 -0.59
C GLY A 563 -17.12 33.40 -0.15
N GLY A 564 -17.49 33.97 0.99
CA GLY A 564 -16.95 35.24 1.48
C GLY A 564 -17.66 36.45 0.86
N THR A 565 -18.16 37.33 1.72
CA THR A 565 -18.74 38.61 1.29
C THR A 565 -17.69 39.68 1.54
N PRO A 566 -17.20 40.41 0.51
CA PRO A 566 -16.33 41.55 0.75
C PRO A 566 -17.08 42.54 1.67
N PRO A 567 -16.38 43.24 2.59
CA PRO A 567 -17.00 44.31 3.36
C PRO A 567 -17.65 45.31 2.42
N SER A 568 -18.88 45.74 2.74
CA SER A 568 -19.51 46.83 1.99
C SER A 568 -18.63 48.07 2.04
N GLN A 569 -18.67 48.84 0.97
CA GLN A 569 -17.80 49.99 0.79
C GLN A 569 -18.61 51.27 0.65
N ASP A 570 -18.02 52.35 1.13
CA ASP A 570 -18.55 53.69 1.02
C ASP A 570 -17.52 54.57 0.32
N SER A 571 -17.94 55.42 -0.62
CA SER A 571 -17.03 56.35 -1.28
C SER A 571 -16.53 57.47 -0.35
N GLY A 572 -17.09 57.55 0.85
CA GLY A 572 -17.09 58.72 1.71
C GLY A 572 -17.98 59.82 1.14
N GLN A 573 -18.39 60.74 2.00
CA GLN A 573 -19.11 61.95 1.61
C GLN A 573 -18.27 62.78 0.63
N LYS A 574 -18.91 63.26 -0.44
CA LYS A 574 -18.33 64.15 -1.44
C LYS A 574 -19.18 65.41 -1.55
N ASP A 575 -18.50 66.55 -1.57
CA ASP A 575 -19.14 67.84 -1.83
C ASP A 575 -19.47 67.96 -3.32
N CYS A 576 -20.75 68.18 -3.62
CA CYS A 576 -21.27 68.48 -4.93
C CYS A 576 -21.59 69.99 -4.99
N PRO A 577 -20.65 70.84 -5.45
CA PRO A 577 -20.84 72.29 -5.44
C PRO A 577 -21.90 72.71 -6.44
N VAL A 578 -22.75 73.67 -6.05
CA VAL A 578 -23.69 74.30 -6.98
C VAL A 578 -23.02 75.51 -7.63
N CYS A 579 -23.03 75.57 -8.96
CA CYS A 579 -22.50 76.71 -9.69
C CYS A 579 -23.19 78.02 -9.25
N PRO A 580 -22.43 79.10 -9.00
CA PRO A 580 -23.02 80.42 -8.71
C PRO A 580 -23.93 80.86 -9.87
N LEU A 581 -25.09 81.44 -9.53
CA LEU A 581 -26.04 82.02 -10.49
C LEU A 581 -25.28 82.92 -11.51
N GLY A 582 -25.26 82.50 -12.78
CA GLY A 582 -24.64 83.26 -13.88
C GLY A 582 -23.31 82.71 -14.44
N ASN A 583 -22.73 81.66 -13.86
CA ASN A 583 -21.46 81.07 -14.31
C ASN A 583 -21.58 79.67 -14.95
N CYS A 584 -22.79 79.14 -15.11
CA CYS A 584 -22.99 77.91 -15.89
C CYS A 584 -22.85 78.25 -17.37
N ALA A 585 -21.86 77.67 -18.06
CA ALA A 585 -21.86 77.66 -19.52
C ALA A 585 -23.09 76.88 -20.02
N PRO A 586 -23.74 77.31 -21.12
CA PRO A 586 -24.91 76.64 -21.67
C PRO A 586 -24.65 75.19 -22.08
#